data_AF-A0A2A7WPJ9-F1
#
_entry.id   AF-A0A2A7WPJ9-F1
#
_cell.length_a   1.000
_cell.length_b   1.000
_cell.length_c   1.000
_cell.angle_alpha   90.00
_cell.angle_beta   90.00
_cell.angle_gamma   90.00
#
_symmetry.space_group_name_H-M   'P 1'
#
loop_
_entity.id
_entity.type
_entity.pdbx_description
1 polymer ?
#
loop_
_entity_poly.entity_id
_entity_poly.type
_entity_poly.pdbx_seq_one_letter_code
_entity_poly.pdbx_strand_id
1 'polypeptide(L)'
;MGTSDVTKQYNQLINLRKDCKICVGLKNPFEVEKQFDVNEIGAWSKWKGDLDAKIVVVGQDWGDENSYISSKGVCDPNNATNQRLVALLESIGVSVENDKLFFTNAILCLKQGGLSGDVKIKWFNNCASHFLRPLLDTIKPEITITLGRKAYEAVVKVYNEKIMPFKEIVNQKDPHIIHSNDFYFKLFPVYHCGQLGLVNRNSELQFKDWDRIKEHVPILEDKRIVEIKHQDNEFENWCKVNTNGFVFNYAKGTTGNVLHRVGCYHLNVQARKGRYTFHPKYCSNDLIKLSERADELSKTDGWRACKNCFKE
;
A
#
# COMPACT_ATOMS: atom_id res chain seq x y z
N MET A 1 -23.85 -8.03 7.12
CA MET A 1 -22.72 -7.86 8.06
C MET A 1 -22.60 -6.38 8.36
N GLY A 2 -22.62 -5.98 9.63
CA GLY A 2 -22.50 -4.56 10.01
C GLY A 2 -21.14 -3.98 9.62
N THR A 3 -21.10 -2.73 9.17
CA THR A 3 -19.86 -2.02 8.88
C THR A 3 -19.02 -1.91 10.15
N SER A 4 -17.73 -2.27 10.09
CA SER A 4 -16.82 -2.14 11.24
C SER A 4 -16.70 -0.69 11.70
N ASP A 5 -16.32 -0.46 12.96
CA ASP A 5 -16.15 0.89 13.49
C ASP A 5 -15.10 1.70 12.71
N VAL A 6 -14.00 1.05 12.32
CA VAL A 6 -12.93 1.63 11.49
C VAL A 6 -13.48 2.14 10.15
N THR A 7 -14.29 1.35 9.45
CA THR A 7 -14.88 1.78 8.17
C THR A 7 -15.85 2.94 8.35
N LYS A 8 -16.59 3.00 9.48
CA LYS A 8 -17.47 4.14 9.77
C LYS A 8 -16.68 5.42 10.01
N GLN A 9 -15.62 5.36 10.82
CA GLN A 9 -14.73 6.50 11.08
C GLN A 9 -14.09 7.00 9.78
N TYR A 10 -13.59 6.08 8.94
CA TYR A 10 -13.00 6.43 7.65
C TYR A 10 -14.00 7.11 6.71
N ASN A 11 -15.23 6.59 6.61
CA ASN A 11 -16.28 7.20 5.80
C ASN A 11 -16.68 8.60 6.31
N GLN A 12 -16.67 8.82 7.64
CA GLN A 12 -16.87 10.16 8.20
C GLN A 12 -15.75 11.12 7.77
N LEU A 13 -14.49 10.67 7.78
CA LEU A 13 -13.36 11.48 7.30
C LEU A 13 -13.49 11.84 5.81
N ILE A 14 -13.95 10.90 4.98
CA ILE A 14 -14.22 11.16 3.55
C ILE A 14 -15.27 12.26 3.38
N ASN A 15 -16.38 12.17 4.12
CA ASN A 15 -17.46 13.16 4.04
C ASN A 15 -16.98 14.54 4.52
N LEU A 16 -16.29 14.60 5.66
CA LEU A 16 -15.67 15.83 6.16
C LEU A 16 -14.70 16.44 5.14
N ARG A 17 -13.91 15.59 4.46
CA ARG A 17 -12.97 16.03 3.43
C ARG A 17 -13.70 16.60 2.23
N LYS A 18 -14.80 16.00 1.77
CA LYS A 18 -15.62 16.52 0.65
C LYS A 18 -16.19 17.91 0.92
N ASP A 19 -16.58 18.18 2.17
CA ASP A 19 -17.18 19.46 2.56
C ASP A 19 -16.15 20.52 2.99
N CYS A 20 -14.87 20.16 3.08
CA CYS A 20 -13.82 21.02 3.64
C CYS A 20 -13.44 22.19 2.71
N LYS A 21 -13.39 23.41 3.30
CA LYS A 21 -12.95 24.65 2.63
C LYS A 21 -11.93 25.46 3.44
N ILE A 22 -11.30 24.85 4.43
CA ILE A 22 -10.49 25.54 5.45
C ILE A 22 -9.20 26.13 4.84
N CYS A 23 -8.63 25.50 3.81
CA CYS A 23 -7.37 25.90 3.21
C CYS A 23 -7.55 26.98 2.14
N VAL A 24 -7.51 28.25 2.56
CA VAL A 24 -7.58 29.41 1.65
C VAL A 24 -6.49 29.34 0.57
N GLY A 25 -6.89 29.45 -0.69
CA GLY A 25 -6.02 29.40 -1.86
C GLY A 25 -5.76 28.00 -2.42
N LEU A 26 -6.32 26.96 -1.81
CA LEU A 26 -6.42 25.62 -2.40
C LEU A 26 -7.87 25.35 -2.80
N LYS A 27 -8.07 24.49 -3.80
CA LYS A 27 -9.40 23.98 -4.15
C LYS A 27 -9.58 22.55 -3.69
N ASN A 28 -10.77 22.24 -3.19
CA ASN A 28 -11.13 20.87 -2.87
C ASN A 28 -11.32 20.07 -4.17
N PRO A 29 -10.74 18.86 -4.34
CA PRO A 29 -10.99 18.01 -5.50
C PRO A 29 -12.49 17.80 -5.81
N PHE A 30 -13.32 17.72 -4.76
CA PHE A 30 -14.77 17.56 -4.88
C PHE A 30 -15.47 18.80 -5.49
N GLU A 31 -14.92 20.00 -5.28
CA GLU A 31 -15.44 21.25 -5.86
C GLU A 31 -14.94 21.52 -7.28
N VAL A 32 -13.75 21.02 -7.63
CA VAL A 32 -13.17 21.21 -8.97
C VAL A 32 -13.95 20.39 -10.00
N GLU A 33 -13.98 19.08 -9.82
CA GLU A 33 -14.64 18.16 -10.75
C GLU A 33 -15.16 16.96 -9.98
N LYS A 34 -16.40 17.07 -9.49
CA LYS A 34 -17.05 16.06 -8.62
C LYS A 34 -17.05 14.65 -9.22
N GLN A 35 -17.14 14.54 -10.53
CA GLN A 35 -17.12 13.28 -11.28
C GLN A 35 -15.77 12.55 -11.24
N PHE A 36 -14.68 13.26 -10.94
CA PHE A 36 -13.34 12.70 -10.77
C PHE A 36 -12.98 12.44 -9.31
N ASP A 37 -13.76 12.98 -8.36
CA ASP A 37 -13.50 12.75 -6.94
C ASP A 37 -13.76 11.29 -6.58
N VAL A 38 -12.83 10.72 -5.82
CA VAL A 38 -12.88 9.34 -5.40
C VAL A 38 -13.55 9.25 -4.03
N ASN A 39 -14.20 8.13 -3.73
CA ASN A 39 -14.78 7.89 -2.41
C ASN A 39 -13.72 7.41 -1.41
N GLU A 40 -12.60 8.11 -1.37
CA GLU A 40 -11.42 7.88 -0.54
C GLU A 40 -10.98 9.20 0.10
N ILE A 41 -10.10 9.14 1.11
CA ILE A 41 -9.60 10.37 1.76
C ILE A 41 -8.79 11.25 0.80
N GLY A 42 -8.12 10.62 -0.18
CA GLY A 42 -7.45 11.30 -1.28
C GLY A 42 -7.25 10.36 -2.47
N ALA A 43 -6.92 10.93 -3.64
CA ALA A 43 -6.76 10.14 -4.86
C ALA A 43 -5.55 9.19 -4.83
N TRP A 44 -4.55 9.45 -3.97
CA TRP A 44 -3.45 8.50 -3.77
C TRP A 44 -3.88 7.26 -2.97
N SER A 45 -4.85 7.43 -2.07
CA SER A 45 -5.43 6.34 -1.28
C SER A 45 -6.25 5.36 -2.13
N LYS A 46 -6.77 5.82 -3.28
CA LYS A 46 -7.36 4.91 -4.28
C LYS A 46 -6.34 3.92 -4.86
N TRP A 47 -5.06 4.27 -4.89
CA TRP A 47 -4.02 3.34 -5.31
C TRP A 47 -3.71 2.33 -4.20
N LYS A 48 -3.52 2.80 -2.96
CA LYS A 48 -3.36 1.95 -1.77
C LYS A 48 -4.07 2.57 -0.57
N GLY A 49 -5.07 1.90 -0.03
CA GLY A 49 -6.00 2.47 0.94
C GLY A 49 -6.55 1.47 1.95
N ASP A 50 -5.78 0.43 2.31
CA ASP A 50 -6.26 -0.61 3.22
C ASP A 50 -6.35 -0.09 4.66
N LEU A 51 -7.52 -0.23 5.29
CA LEU A 51 -7.77 0.29 6.63
C LEU A 51 -7.15 -0.54 7.75
N ASP A 52 -6.61 -1.73 7.45
CA ASP A 52 -5.76 -2.54 8.34
C ASP A 52 -4.28 -2.46 7.89
N ALA A 53 -3.90 -1.37 7.23
CA ALA A 53 -2.51 -1.15 6.82
C ALA A 53 -1.55 -1.12 8.01
N LYS A 54 -0.45 -1.84 7.88
CA LYS A 54 0.67 -1.81 8.82
C LYS A 54 1.68 -0.73 8.49
N ILE A 55 1.73 -0.31 7.23
CA ILE A 55 2.62 0.74 6.73
C ILE A 55 1.79 1.83 6.05
N VAL A 56 1.90 3.05 6.55
CA VAL A 56 1.30 4.24 5.91
C VAL A 56 2.41 5.07 5.27
N VAL A 57 2.24 5.44 4.00
CA VAL A 57 3.13 6.39 3.31
C VAL A 57 2.42 7.74 3.17
N VAL A 58 3.08 8.79 3.64
CA VAL A 58 2.56 10.17 3.64
C VAL A 58 3.38 11.04 2.71
N GLY A 59 2.79 11.40 1.58
CA GLY A 59 3.30 12.36 0.61
C GLY A 59 2.98 13.80 1.01
N GLN A 60 3.39 14.75 0.18
CA GLN A 60 3.18 16.16 0.45
C GLN A 60 1.75 16.60 0.09
N ASP A 61 1.41 16.50 -1.19
CA ASP A 61 0.18 16.97 -1.83
C ASP A 61 -0.06 16.18 -3.12
N TRP A 62 -1.26 16.30 -3.68
CA TRP A 62 -1.55 15.73 -5.01
C TRP A 62 -0.85 16.47 -6.14
N GLY A 63 -0.80 17.80 -6.04
CA GLY A 63 -0.35 18.68 -7.12
C GLY A 63 -1.37 19.80 -7.36
N ASP A 64 -1.59 20.14 -8.63
CA ASP A 64 -2.44 21.25 -9.03
C ASP A 64 -3.75 20.82 -9.72
N GLU A 65 -4.63 21.80 -9.92
CA GLU A 65 -5.93 21.64 -10.59
C GLU A 65 -5.82 21.08 -12.01
N ASN A 66 -4.87 21.55 -12.81
CA ASN A 66 -4.71 21.11 -14.21
C ASN A 66 -4.31 19.63 -14.28
N SER A 67 -3.38 19.24 -13.43
CA SER A 67 -2.89 17.87 -13.32
C SER A 67 -4.02 16.95 -12.89
N TYR A 68 -4.81 17.36 -11.89
CA TYR A 68 -5.99 16.64 -11.44
C TYR A 68 -7.05 16.44 -12.54
N ILE A 69 -7.36 17.50 -13.31
CA ILE A 69 -8.32 17.43 -14.41
C ILE A 69 -7.79 16.52 -15.54
N SER A 70 -6.52 16.70 -15.93
CA SER A 70 -5.91 15.92 -17.01
C SER A 70 -5.83 14.42 -16.69
N SER A 71 -5.59 14.08 -15.42
CA SER A 71 -5.53 12.69 -14.95
C SER A 71 -6.89 12.13 -14.54
N LYS A 72 -7.96 12.94 -14.63
CA LYS A 72 -9.32 12.59 -14.18
C LYS A 72 -9.35 12.09 -12.73
N GLY A 73 -8.54 12.71 -11.87
CA GLY A 73 -8.40 12.32 -10.46
C GLY A 73 -7.75 10.94 -10.23
N VAL A 74 -7.13 10.35 -11.27
CA VAL A 74 -6.43 9.06 -11.17
C VAL A 74 -4.94 9.31 -10.92
N CYS A 75 -4.37 8.52 -10.01
CA CYS A 75 -2.94 8.52 -9.75
C CYS A 75 -2.31 7.55 -10.74
N ASP A 76 -1.39 8.01 -11.59
CA ASP A 76 -0.65 7.12 -12.49
C ASP A 76 0.48 6.41 -11.74
N PRO A 77 0.40 5.09 -11.49
CA PRO A 77 1.46 4.34 -10.84
C PRO A 77 2.78 4.36 -11.64
N ASN A 78 2.72 4.62 -12.94
CA ASN A 78 3.86 4.60 -13.84
C ASN A 78 4.58 5.94 -13.95
N ASN A 79 4.13 6.97 -13.25
CA ASN A 79 4.90 8.21 -13.21
C ASN A 79 6.25 8.01 -12.50
N ALA A 80 7.24 8.81 -12.86
CA ALA A 80 8.62 8.62 -12.39
C ALA A 80 8.78 8.67 -10.85
N THR A 81 7.94 9.41 -10.14
CA THR A 81 7.95 9.46 -8.67
C THR A 81 7.44 8.15 -8.09
N ASN A 82 6.32 7.65 -8.63
CA ASN A 82 5.67 6.43 -8.18
C ASN A 82 6.51 5.18 -8.48
N GLN A 83 7.12 5.09 -9.67
CA GLN A 83 8.03 4.00 -10.00
C GLN A 83 9.24 3.94 -9.04
N ARG A 84 9.76 5.09 -8.63
CA ARG A 84 10.85 5.16 -7.64
C ARG A 84 10.39 4.76 -6.25
N LEU A 85 9.19 5.20 -5.85
CA LEU A 85 8.60 4.74 -4.59
C LEU A 85 8.45 3.22 -4.56
N VAL A 86 7.99 2.61 -5.66
CA VAL A 86 7.89 1.15 -5.79
C VAL A 86 9.27 0.51 -5.59
N ALA A 87 10.30 0.98 -6.29
CA ALA A 87 11.66 0.45 -6.13
C ALA A 87 12.21 0.59 -4.69
N LEU A 88 11.90 1.70 -4.01
CA LEU A 88 12.31 1.95 -2.62
C LEU A 88 11.56 1.06 -1.61
N LEU A 89 10.27 0.82 -1.83
CA LEU A 89 9.50 -0.14 -1.03
C LEU A 89 10.02 -1.57 -1.24
N GLU A 90 10.32 -1.94 -2.49
CA GLU A 90 10.85 -3.25 -2.82
C GLU A 90 12.23 -3.51 -2.17
N SER A 91 13.09 -2.49 -2.07
CA SER A 91 14.41 -2.64 -1.44
C SER A 91 14.33 -2.99 0.05
N ILE A 92 13.23 -2.62 0.71
CA ILE A 92 12.96 -2.97 2.12
C ILE A 92 12.06 -4.22 2.26
N GLY A 93 11.80 -4.94 1.17
CA GLY A 93 11.01 -6.17 1.15
C GLY A 93 9.50 -5.94 1.15
N VAL A 94 9.04 -4.74 0.84
CA VAL A 94 7.62 -4.38 0.81
C VAL A 94 7.16 -4.26 -0.64
N SER A 95 6.34 -5.20 -1.11
CA SER A 95 5.71 -5.07 -2.43
C SER A 95 4.57 -4.06 -2.37
N VAL A 96 4.47 -3.17 -3.36
CA VAL A 96 3.31 -2.28 -3.50
C VAL A 96 2.01 -3.05 -3.64
N GLU A 97 2.03 -4.30 -4.13
CA GLU A 97 0.87 -5.17 -4.24
C GLU A 97 0.39 -5.75 -2.89
N ASN A 98 1.11 -5.51 -1.80
CA ASN A 98 0.68 -5.92 -0.47
C ASN A 98 -0.55 -5.09 -0.03
N ASP A 99 -1.51 -5.75 0.62
CA ASP A 99 -2.74 -5.12 1.12
C ASP A 99 -2.55 -4.49 2.50
N LYS A 100 -1.35 -4.47 3.08
CA LYS A 100 -1.07 -3.78 4.34
C LYS A 100 -0.47 -2.39 4.16
N LEU A 101 -0.80 -1.75 3.04
CA LEU A 101 -0.32 -0.43 2.66
C LEU A 101 -1.46 0.59 2.55
N PHE A 102 -1.20 1.79 3.06
CA PHE A 102 -2.07 2.95 2.86
C PHE A 102 -1.23 4.15 2.41
N PHE A 103 -1.60 4.78 1.31
CA PHE A 103 -0.94 5.95 0.76
C PHE A 103 -1.84 7.18 0.93
N THR A 104 -1.28 8.28 1.43
CA THR A 104 -2.01 9.53 1.66
C THR A 104 -1.11 10.74 1.54
N ASN A 105 -1.67 11.94 1.51
CA ASN A 105 -0.90 13.19 1.46
C ASN A 105 -1.20 14.05 2.69
N ALA A 106 -0.20 14.82 3.13
CA ALA A 106 -0.37 15.77 4.22
C ALA A 106 -1.27 16.96 3.85
N ILE A 107 -1.42 17.26 2.55
CA ILE A 107 -2.40 18.19 1.98
C ILE A 107 -3.29 17.42 1.00
N LEU A 108 -4.60 17.50 1.21
CA LEU A 108 -5.60 16.79 0.38
C LEU A 108 -6.23 17.68 -0.71
N CYS A 109 -6.01 19.00 -0.63
CA CYS A 109 -6.53 19.96 -1.60
C CYS A 109 -5.54 20.22 -2.75
N LEU A 110 -6.04 20.78 -3.84
CA LEU A 110 -5.30 21.08 -5.07
C LEU A 110 -4.73 22.49 -5.06
N LYS A 111 -3.48 22.63 -5.48
CA LYS A 111 -2.82 23.93 -5.65
C LYS A 111 -3.33 24.67 -6.88
N GLN A 112 -3.26 25.99 -6.80
CA GLN A 112 -3.38 26.89 -7.95
C GLN A 112 -1.97 27.30 -8.39
N GLY A 113 -1.73 27.39 -9.71
CA GLY A 113 -0.46 27.90 -10.25
C GLY A 113 0.63 26.85 -10.58
N GLY A 114 0.29 25.56 -10.63
CA GLY A 114 1.17 24.50 -11.14
C GLY A 114 1.78 23.57 -10.07
N LEU A 115 2.39 22.46 -10.53
CA LEU A 115 2.89 21.38 -9.69
C LEU A 115 3.99 21.82 -8.72
N SER A 116 4.81 22.80 -9.12
CA SER A 116 5.88 23.38 -8.30
C SER A 116 5.44 24.58 -7.46
N GLY A 117 4.14 24.90 -7.43
CA GLY A 117 3.61 26.03 -6.67
C GLY A 117 3.92 25.93 -5.18
N ASP A 118 4.15 27.09 -4.56
CA ASP A 118 4.50 27.22 -3.14
C ASP A 118 3.46 26.57 -2.24
N VAL A 119 3.94 25.84 -1.22
CA VAL A 119 3.09 25.25 -0.18
C VAL A 119 3.16 26.07 1.11
N LYS A 120 2.00 26.38 1.69
CA LYS A 120 1.90 27.16 2.92
C LYS A 120 1.82 26.25 4.14
N ILE A 121 2.56 26.58 5.20
CA ILE A 121 2.53 25.83 6.47
C ILE A 121 1.13 25.73 7.08
N LYS A 122 0.27 26.75 6.87
CA LYS A 122 -1.13 26.74 7.32
C LYS A 122 -1.92 25.59 6.68
N TRP A 123 -1.66 25.26 5.42
CA TRP A 123 -2.36 24.15 4.74
C TRP A 123 -2.01 22.80 5.38
N PHE A 124 -0.73 22.56 5.68
CA PHE A 124 -0.30 21.38 6.42
C PHE A 124 -0.96 21.32 7.80
N ASN A 125 -0.94 22.42 8.57
CA ASN A 125 -1.55 22.42 9.91
C ASN A 125 -3.05 22.08 9.86
N ASN A 126 -3.78 22.68 8.92
CA ASN A 126 -5.22 22.47 8.76
C ASN A 126 -5.51 21.02 8.34
N CYS A 127 -4.89 20.54 7.25
CA CYS A 127 -5.13 19.19 6.77
C CYS A 127 -4.64 18.13 7.75
N ALA A 128 -3.50 18.35 8.42
CA ALA A 128 -2.97 17.37 9.33
C ALA A 128 -3.84 17.20 10.57
N SER A 129 -4.33 18.31 11.15
CA SER A 129 -5.20 18.26 12.34
C SER A 129 -6.58 17.68 12.06
N HIS A 130 -7.16 17.96 10.89
CA HIS A 130 -8.53 17.56 10.56
C HIS A 130 -8.61 16.19 9.88
N PHE A 131 -7.54 15.74 9.21
CA PHE A 131 -7.58 14.52 8.40
C PHE A 131 -6.41 13.57 8.67
N LEU A 132 -5.16 14.05 8.67
CA LEU A 132 -4.01 13.14 8.77
C LEU A 132 -3.94 12.42 10.12
N ARG A 133 -4.05 13.15 11.24
CA ARG A 133 -4.06 12.54 12.57
C ARG A 133 -5.27 11.62 12.75
N PRO A 134 -6.52 12.05 12.50
CA PRO A 134 -7.67 11.15 12.58
C PRO A 134 -7.50 9.89 11.72
N LEU A 135 -6.96 10.01 10.51
CA LEU A 135 -6.70 8.87 9.63
C LEU A 135 -5.68 7.89 10.25
N LEU A 136 -4.56 8.39 10.77
CA LEU A 136 -3.55 7.57 11.43
C LEU A 136 -4.09 6.93 12.72
N ASP A 137 -4.90 7.65 13.50
CA ASP A 137 -5.56 7.14 14.70
C ASP A 137 -6.64 6.09 14.38
N THR A 138 -7.27 6.16 13.19
CA THR A 138 -8.21 5.16 12.68
C THR A 138 -7.49 3.90 12.17
N ILE A 139 -6.39 4.04 11.41
CA ILE A 139 -5.63 2.91 10.83
C ILE A 139 -4.76 2.21 11.88
N LYS A 140 -4.18 2.98 12.81
CA LYS A 140 -3.22 2.52 13.82
C LYS A 140 -2.04 1.74 13.22
N PRO A 141 -1.27 2.35 12.30
CA PRO A 141 -0.18 1.66 11.62
C PRO A 141 0.97 1.35 12.57
N GLU A 142 1.80 0.36 12.23
CA GLU A 142 3.04 0.08 12.95
C GLU A 142 4.18 0.99 12.46
N ILE A 143 4.17 1.32 11.17
CA ILE A 143 5.14 2.19 10.50
C ILE A 143 4.42 3.30 9.75
N THR A 144 4.93 4.53 9.88
CA THR A 144 4.61 5.64 8.99
C THR A 144 5.88 6.14 8.30
N ILE A 145 5.85 6.26 6.97
CA ILE A 145 6.96 6.78 6.15
C ILE A 145 6.53 8.12 5.57
N THR A 146 7.21 9.21 5.92
CA THR A 146 6.91 10.54 5.38
C THR A 146 7.89 10.94 4.29
N LEU A 147 7.36 11.29 3.11
CA LEU A 147 8.14 11.72 1.96
C LEU A 147 8.41 13.22 2.02
N GLY A 148 9.59 13.58 2.49
CA GLY A 148 10.09 14.95 2.59
C GLY A 148 9.78 15.65 3.91
N ARG A 149 10.46 16.78 4.10
CA ARG A 149 10.44 17.55 5.35
C ARG A 149 9.05 17.99 5.78
N LYS A 150 8.20 18.42 4.84
CA LYS A 150 6.89 18.99 5.19
C LYS A 150 5.88 17.95 5.64
N ALA A 151 5.88 16.77 5.02
CA ALA A 151 5.08 15.63 5.49
C ALA A 151 5.54 15.19 6.89
N TYR A 152 6.85 15.11 7.12
CA TYR A 152 7.43 14.83 8.45
C TYR A 152 6.98 15.83 9.52
N GLU A 153 7.19 17.12 9.27
CA GLU A 153 6.81 18.19 10.20
C GLU A 153 5.30 18.16 10.50
N ALA A 154 4.46 17.84 9.50
CA ALA A 154 3.02 17.75 9.66
C ALA A 154 2.61 16.62 10.62
N VAL A 155 3.16 15.41 10.45
CA VAL A 155 2.88 14.26 11.34
C VAL A 155 3.34 14.56 12.77
N VAL A 156 4.61 14.94 12.95
CA VAL A 156 5.16 15.18 14.29
C VAL A 156 4.37 16.24 15.05
N LYS A 157 3.99 17.33 14.37
CA LYS A 157 3.29 18.45 14.99
C LYS A 157 1.89 18.09 15.49
N VAL A 158 1.12 17.28 14.75
CA VAL A 158 -0.25 16.95 15.17
C VAL A 158 -0.33 15.98 16.34
N TYR A 159 0.77 15.27 16.61
CA TYR A 159 0.96 14.46 17.80
C TYR A 159 1.68 15.21 18.93
N ASN A 160 1.96 16.51 18.77
CA ASN A 160 2.67 17.34 19.74
C ASN A 160 4.07 16.80 20.12
N GLU A 161 4.71 16.08 19.19
CA GLU A 161 6.04 15.53 19.38
C GLU A 161 7.13 16.54 19.03
N LYS A 162 8.37 16.29 19.49
CA LYS A 162 9.49 17.19 19.22
C LYS A 162 9.97 17.06 17.76
N ILE A 163 9.90 18.17 17.02
CA ILE A 163 10.47 18.23 15.66
C ILE A 163 12.00 18.28 15.75
N MET A 164 12.65 17.32 15.11
CA MET A 164 14.11 17.29 14.94
C MET A 164 14.52 17.88 13.58
N PRO A 165 15.76 18.35 13.41
CA PRO A 165 16.26 18.78 12.12
C PRO A 165 16.15 17.66 11.07
N PHE A 166 15.54 17.95 9.92
CA PHE A 166 15.18 16.92 8.94
C PHE A 166 16.37 16.06 8.48
N LYS A 167 17.52 16.68 8.23
CA LYS A 167 18.73 15.94 7.82
C LYS A 167 19.24 15.00 8.92
N GLU A 168 19.13 15.42 10.18
CA GLU A 168 19.56 14.61 11.33
C GLU A 168 18.65 13.41 11.49
N ILE A 169 17.33 13.61 11.48
CA ILE A 169 16.37 12.50 11.67
C ILE A 169 16.37 11.51 10.50
N VAL A 170 16.69 11.94 9.27
CA VAL A 170 16.90 11.02 8.14
C VAL A 170 18.14 10.14 8.35
N ASN A 171 19.19 10.69 8.97
CA ASN A 171 20.46 9.99 9.15
C ASN A 171 20.53 9.13 10.43
N GLN A 172 19.53 9.20 11.32
CA GLN A 172 19.46 8.34 12.51
C GLN A 172 19.23 6.87 12.13
N LYS A 173 19.71 5.92 12.93
CA LYS A 173 19.39 4.50 12.71
C LYS A 173 17.96 4.20 13.16
N ASP A 174 17.62 4.63 14.38
CA ASP A 174 16.35 4.33 15.00
C ASP A 174 15.21 5.22 14.48
N PRO A 175 13.95 4.73 14.47
CA PRO A 175 12.79 5.53 14.13
C PRO A 175 12.50 6.63 15.17
N HIS A 176 11.81 7.68 14.73
CA HIS A 176 11.13 8.56 15.67
C HIS A 176 9.87 7.86 16.17
N ILE A 177 9.79 7.54 17.46
CA ILE A 177 8.59 6.95 18.04
C ILE A 177 7.56 8.05 18.26
N ILE A 178 6.37 7.88 17.69
CA ILE A 178 5.24 8.81 17.87
C ILE A 178 4.22 8.15 18.78
N HIS A 179 3.86 8.82 19.86
CA HIS A 179 2.84 8.35 20.79
C HIS A 179 1.47 8.96 20.47
N SER A 180 0.47 8.11 20.29
CA SER A 180 -0.95 8.46 20.37
C SER A 180 -1.50 8.00 21.73
N ASN A 181 -2.79 8.20 21.97
CA ASN A 181 -3.39 7.92 23.28
C ASN A 181 -3.38 6.42 23.62
N ASP A 182 -3.61 5.54 22.65
CA ASP A 182 -3.81 4.11 22.83
C ASP A 182 -2.91 3.23 21.96
N PHE A 183 -2.04 3.83 21.15
CA PHE A 183 -1.02 3.14 20.36
C PHE A 183 0.19 4.04 20.11
N TYR A 184 1.26 3.46 19.57
CA TYR A 184 2.41 4.19 19.07
C TYR A 184 2.79 3.64 17.69
N PHE A 185 3.54 4.42 16.93
CA PHE A 185 4.07 3.96 15.64
C PHE A 185 5.49 4.46 15.40
N LYS A 186 6.21 3.75 14.54
CA LYS A 186 7.57 4.10 14.11
C LYS A 186 7.49 5.05 12.92
N LEU A 187 7.95 6.28 13.09
CA LEU A 187 8.02 7.27 12.01
C LEU A 187 9.41 7.27 11.37
N PHE A 188 9.44 7.06 10.05
CA PHE A 188 10.65 7.17 9.22
C PHE A 188 10.53 8.33 8.23
N PRO A 189 11.17 9.47 8.52
CA PRO A 189 11.30 10.55 7.56
C PRO A 189 12.32 10.17 6.50
N VAL A 190 11.97 10.35 5.23
CA VAL A 190 12.87 10.12 4.09
C VAL A 190 12.77 11.29 3.11
N TYR A 191 13.77 11.48 2.27
CA TYR A 191 13.67 12.48 1.20
C TYR A 191 12.59 12.09 0.20
N HIS A 192 11.98 13.10 -0.42
CA HIS A 192 10.97 12.87 -1.46
C HIS A 192 11.60 12.17 -2.67
N CYS A 193 10.94 11.16 -3.26
CA CYS A 193 11.48 10.39 -4.39
C CYS A 193 11.22 11.02 -5.77
N GLY A 194 10.54 12.17 -5.81
CA GLY A 194 10.38 13.00 -7.01
C GLY A 194 11.64 13.76 -7.42
N GLN A 195 11.62 14.39 -8.60
CA GLN A 195 12.81 14.98 -9.23
C GLN A 195 13.59 15.96 -8.34
N LEU A 196 12.90 16.88 -7.66
CA LEU A 196 13.56 17.85 -6.76
C LEU A 196 14.18 17.19 -5.52
N GLY A 197 13.63 16.06 -5.08
CA GLY A 197 14.21 15.31 -3.97
C GLY A 197 15.51 14.60 -4.37
N LEU A 198 15.61 14.12 -5.62
CA LEU A 198 16.83 13.52 -6.15
C LEU A 198 18.00 14.51 -6.28
N VAL A 199 17.70 15.78 -6.55
CA VAL A 199 18.70 16.85 -6.54
C VAL A 199 19.28 17.02 -5.14
N ASN A 200 18.45 16.92 -4.10
CA ASN A 200 18.87 17.09 -2.71
C ASN A 200 19.49 15.83 -2.09
N ARG A 201 19.09 14.65 -2.57
CA ARG A 201 19.62 13.36 -2.13
C ARG A 201 19.50 12.36 -3.26
N ASN A 202 20.64 11.97 -3.82
CA ASN A 202 20.71 11.08 -4.98
C ASN A 202 20.12 9.69 -4.69
N SER A 203 19.93 8.89 -5.74
CA SER A 203 19.28 7.58 -5.64
C SER A 203 19.97 6.65 -4.65
N GLU A 204 21.30 6.54 -4.69
CA GLU A 204 22.08 5.64 -3.82
C GLU A 204 21.86 5.98 -2.34
N LEU A 205 21.92 7.27 -2.00
CA LEU A 205 21.66 7.74 -0.65
C LEU A 205 20.19 7.55 -0.23
N GLN A 206 19.23 7.63 -1.15
CA GLN A 206 17.84 7.30 -0.84
C GLN A 206 17.67 5.82 -0.51
N PHE A 207 18.25 4.89 -1.28
CA PHE A 207 18.21 3.47 -0.93
C PHE A 207 18.83 3.20 0.45
N LYS A 208 19.96 3.85 0.76
CA LYS A 208 20.58 3.78 2.09
C LYS A 208 19.68 4.32 3.21
N ASP A 209 18.91 5.39 2.95
CA ASP A 209 17.95 5.92 3.93
C ASP A 209 16.79 4.96 4.19
N TRP A 210 16.44 4.15 3.20
CA TRP A 210 15.39 3.15 3.30
C TRP A 210 15.86 1.85 3.94
N ASP A 211 17.13 1.48 3.79
CA ASP A 211 17.70 0.27 4.40
C ASP A 211 17.46 0.18 5.92
N ARG A 212 17.49 1.31 6.64
CA ARG A 212 17.21 1.33 8.08
C ARG A 212 15.78 0.92 8.44
N ILE A 213 14.84 1.04 7.50
CA ILE A 213 13.44 0.66 7.71
C ILE A 213 13.30 -0.86 7.70
N LYS A 214 14.15 -1.57 6.95
CA LYS A 214 14.07 -3.02 6.70
C LYS A 214 14.02 -3.85 7.98
N GLU A 215 14.82 -3.51 8.99
CA GLU A 215 14.84 -4.22 10.29
C GLU A 215 13.55 -4.01 11.11
N HIS A 216 12.72 -3.04 10.73
CA HIS A 216 11.49 -2.70 11.41
C HIS A 216 10.22 -3.11 10.67
N VAL A 217 10.33 -3.44 9.37
CA VAL A 217 9.20 -3.87 8.55
C VAL A 217 8.52 -5.06 9.24
N PRO A 218 7.22 -4.95 9.56
CA PRO A 218 6.50 -6.06 10.17
C PRO A 218 6.46 -7.24 9.22
N ILE A 219 6.20 -8.44 9.75
CA ILE A 219 5.92 -9.60 8.92
C ILE A 219 4.62 -9.32 8.17
N LEU A 220 4.75 -8.89 6.92
CA LEU A 220 3.62 -8.72 6.02
C LEU A 220 3.34 -10.08 5.42
N GLU A 221 2.19 -10.68 5.76
CA GLU A 221 1.73 -11.86 5.05
C GLU A 221 1.63 -11.52 3.55
N ASP A 222 2.39 -12.23 2.72
CA ASP A 222 2.28 -12.07 1.27
C ASP A 222 1.04 -12.83 0.78
N LYS A 223 -0.06 -12.09 0.67
CA LYS A 223 -1.36 -12.59 0.21
C LYS A 223 -1.49 -12.59 -1.31
N ARG A 224 -0.45 -12.21 -2.06
CA ARG A 224 -0.50 -12.13 -3.52
C ARG A 224 -0.70 -13.52 -4.12
N ILE A 225 -1.36 -13.56 -5.26
CA ILE A 225 -1.40 -14.76 -6.09
C ILE A 225 -0.20 -14.71 -7.02
N VAL A 226 0.68 -15.67 -6.88
CA VAL A 226 1.83 -15.89 -7.76
C VAL A 226 1.44 -16.91 -8.81
N GLU A 227 1.45 -16.51 -10.08
CA GLU A 227 1.33 -17.43 -11.21
C GLU A 227 2.72 -17.99 -11.54
N ILE A 228 2.94 -19.27 -11.26
CA ILE A 228 4.21 -19.95 -11.52
C ILE A 228 4.02 -20.86 -12.74
N LYS A 229 4.72 -20.52 -13.83
CA LYS A 229 4.68 -21.28 -15.08
C LYS A 229 5.47 -22.58 -14.94
N HIS A 230 5.08 -23.58 -15.72
CA HIS A 230 5.55 -24.94 -15.51
C HIS A 230 6.95 -25.16 -16.11
N GLN A 231 8.00 -24.73 -15.41
CA GLN A 231 9.39 -25.21 -15.60
C GLN A 231 10.40 -24.78 -14.53
N ASP A 232 9.95 -24.24 -13.39
CA ASP A 232 10.85 -23.51 -12.52
C ASP A 232 11.08 -24.14 -11.15
N ASN A 233 12.35 -24.12 -10.71
CA ASN A 233 12.75 -24.20 -9.31
C ASN A 233 11.97 -23.20 -8.42
N GLU A 234 11.35 -22.20 -9.02
CA GLU A 234 10.50 -21.19 -8.39
C GLU A 234 9.30 -21.81 -7.65
N PHE A 235 8.62 -22.83 -8.18
CA PHE A 235 7.50 -23.45 -7.45
C PHE A 235 7.98 -24.15 -6.17
N GLU A 236 9.09 -24.89 -6.27
CA GLU A 236 9.69 -25.56 -5.11
C GLU A 236 10.22 -24.55 -4.09
N ASN A 237 10.87 -23.48 -4.55
CA ASN A 237 11.36 -22.40 -3.69
C ASN A 237 10.20 -21.66 -3.01
N TRP A 238 9.12 -21.38 -3.74
CA TRP A 238 7.92 -20.77 -3.17
C TRP A 238 7.33 -21.66 -2.08
N CYS A 239 7.19 -22.98 -2.32
CA CYS A 239 6.69 -23.92 -1.33
C CYS A 239 7.60 -24.04 -0.09
N LYS A 240 8.93 -23.89 -0.24
CA LYS A 240 9.87 -23.89 0.89
C LYS A 240 9.69 -22.69 1.81
N VAL A 241 9.39 -21.51 1.24
CA VAL A 241 9.17 -20.26 1.99
C VAL A 241 7.76 -20.20 2.57
N ASN A 242 6.77 -20.73 1.85
CA ASN A 242 5.35 -20.58 2.17
C ASN A 242 4.74 -21.90 2.65
N THR A 243 5.28 -22.49 3.73
CA THR A 243 4.89 -23.84 4.20
C THR A 243 3.42 -23.95 4.59
N ASN A 244 2.79 -22.84 4.99
CA ASN A 244 1.37 -22.75 5.33
C ASN A 244 0.48 -22.28 4.16
N GLY A 245 1.07 -22.08 2.98
CA GLY A 245 0.38 -21.53 1.82
C GLY A 245 -0.53 -22.53 1.11
N PHE A 246 -1.15 -22.04 0.03
CA PHE A 246 -2.11 -22.76 -0.79
C PHE A 246 -1.67 -22.74 -2.26
N VAL A 247 -2.01 -23.80 -2.98
CA VAL A 247 -1.66 -24.00 -4.39
C VAL A 247 -2.90 -24.43 -5.14
N PHE A 248 -3.30 -23.63 -6.13
CA PHE A 248 -4.32 -23.98 -7.10
C PHE A 248 -3.65 -24.55 -8.35
N ASN A 249 -3.86 -25.85 -8.56
CA ASN A 249 -3.37 -26.55 -9.74
C ASN A 249 -4.40 -26.44 -10.86
N TYR A 250 -4.18 -25.51 -11.78
CA TYR A 250 -5.09 -25.24 -12.88
C TYR A 250 -4.80 -26.15 -14.08
N ALA A 251 -5.84 -26.77 -14.64
CA ALA A 251 -5.75 -27.71 -15.76
C ALA A 251 -6.54 -27.25 -17.01
N LYS A 252 -7.08 -26.03 -17.02
CA LYS A 252 -7.84 -25.39 -18.13
C LYS A 252 -9.15 -26.08 -18.57
N GLY A 253 -9.37 -27.34 -18.22
CA GLY A 253 -10.61 -28.08 -18.47
C GLY A 253 -11.61 -28.03 -17.31
N THR A 254 -12.71 -28.79 -17.42
CA THR A 254 -13.73 -28.96 -16.35
C THR A 254 -13.30 -29.95 -15.27
N THR A 255 -12.17 -30.63 -15.46
CA THR A 255 -11.63 -31.61 -14.52
C THR A 255 -10.16 -31.34 -14.26
N GLY A 256 -9.69 -31.66 -13.06
CA GLY A 256 -8.28 -31.51 -12.69
C GLY A 256 -7.90 -30.17 -12.07
N ASN A 257 -8.83 -29.22 -11.99
CA ASN A 257 -8.66 -27.97 -11.23
C ASN A 257 -8.84 -28.26 -9.74
N VAL A 258 -7.73 -28.27 -9.00
CA VAL A 258 -7.76 -28.66 -7.59
C VAL A 258 -6.94 -27.69 -6.74
N LEU A 259 -7.54 -27.26 -5.64
CA LEU A 259 -6.89 -26.46 -4.60
C LEU A 259 -6.23 -27.36 -3.57
N HIS A 260 -5.00 -27.06 -3.19
CA HIS A 260 -4.18 -27.81 -2.26
C HIS A 260 -3.57 -26.89 -1.19
N ARG A 261 -3.19 -27.47 -0.05
CA ARG A 261 -2.20 -26.87 0.85
C ARG A 261 -0.79 -27.21 0.37
N VAL A 262 0.16 -26.32 0.64
CA VAL A 262 1.59 -26.63 0.51
C VAL A 262 1.91 -27.88 1.35
N GLY A 263 2.80 -28.74 0.82
CA GLY A 263 3.11 -30.03 1.42
C GLY A 263 2.13 -31.17 1.05
N CYS A 264 1.07 -30.90 0.30
CA CYS A 264 0.19 -31.97 -0.16
C CYS A 264 0.93 -32.94 -1.11
N TYR A 265 0.92 -34.25 -0.78
CA TYR A 265 1.55 -35.27 -1.63
C TYR A 265 0.99 -35.32 -3.05
N HIS A 266 -0.28 -34.91 -3.25
CA HIS A 266 -0.90 -34.85 -4.58
C HIS A 266 -0.23 -33.83 -5.52
N LEU A 267 0.50 -32.85 -4.98
CA LEU A 267 1.26 -31.87 -5.77
C LEU A 267 2.50 -32.49 -6.43
N ASN A 268 3.05 -33.57 -5.87
CA ASN A 268 4.35 -34.16 -6.25
C ASN A 268 4.25 -35.61 -6.79
N VAL A 269 3.06 -36.05 -7.21
CA VAL A 269 2.86 -37.43 -7.70
C VAL A 269 3.67 -37.67 -8.96
N GLN A 270 4.65 -38.58 -8.89
CA GLN A 270 5.56 -38.92 -10.01
C GLN A 270 4.80 -39.32 -11.29
N ALA A 271 3.70 -40.06 -11.17
CA ALA A 271 2.83 -40.44 -12.29
C ALA A 271 2.16 -39.26 -13.03
N ARG A 272 2.19 -38.05 -12.44
CA ARG A 272 1.64 -36.82 -13.03
C ARG A 272 2.71 -35.88 -13.58
N LYS A 273 4.00 -36.13 -13.31
CA LYS A 273 5.10 -35.42 -13.97
C LYS A 273 5.03 -35.70 -15.48
N GLY A 274 4.88 -34.66 -16.29
CA GLY A 274 4.75 -34.76 -17.75
C GLY A 274 3.32 -34.81 -18.32
N ARG A 275 2.27 -34.99 -17.50
CA ARG A 275 0.87 -35.16 -18.00
C ARG A 275 0.00 -33.89 -17.99
N TYR A 276 0.26 -32.96 -17.07
CA TYR A 276 -0.50 -31.70 -16.93
C TYR A 276 0.41 -30.47 -17.03
N THR A 277 1.54 -30.62 -17.72
CA THR A 277 2.74 -29.78 -17.62
C THR A 277 2.72 -28.49 -18.44
N PHE A 278 1.57 -28.07 -18.94
CA PHE A 278 1.46 -26.87 -19.80
C PHE A 278 0.63 -25.74 -19.19
N HIS A 279 0.14 -25.92 -17.96
CA HIS A 279 -0.71 -24.95 -17.29
C HIS A 279 -0.04 -24.44 -16.00
N PRO A 280 -0.18 -23.14 -15.70
CA PRO A 280 0.45 -22.53 -14.54
C PRO A 280 -0.17 -23.02 -13.22
N LYS A 281 0.64 -22.97 -12.16
CA LYS A 281 0.16 -23.10 -10.79
C LYS A 281 -0.04 -21.72 -10.21
N TYR A 282 -1.16 -21.51 -9.52
CA TYR A 282 -1.40 -20.26 -8.80
C TYR A 282 -1.19 -20.50 -7.31
N CYS A 283 -0.35 -19.70 -6.67
CA CYS A 283 0.06 -19.91 -5.29
C CYS A 283 -0.23 -18.66 -4.45
N SER A 284 -0.74 -18.81 -3.22
CA SER A 284 -0.95 -17.68 -2.30
C SER A 284 -0.95 -18.16 -0.85
N ASN A 285 -0.62 -17.29 0.10
CA ASN A 285 -0.87 -17.55 1.53
C ASN A 285 -2.30 -17.23 1.96
N ASP A 286 -3.11 -16.63 1.10
CA ASP A 286 -4.50 -16.30 1.38
C ASP A 286 -5.43 -17.28 0.64
N LEU A 287 -6.12 -18.12 1.43
CA LEU A 287 -7.05 -19.11 0.91
C LEU A 287 -8.22 -18.46 0.15
N ILE A 288 -8.76 -17.36 0.68
CA ILE A 288 -9.94 -16.70 0.14
C ILE A 288 -9.59 -16.11 -1.23
N LYS A 289 -8.50 -15.34 -1.31
CA LYS A 289 -8.05 -14.77 -2.60
C LYS A 289 -7.76 -15.85 -3.63
N LEU A 290 -7.11 -16.94 -3.21
CA LEU A 290 -6.80 -18.03 -4.14
C LEU A 290 -8.06 -18.77 -4.63
N SER A 291 -9.08 -18.89 -3.78
CA SER A 291 -10.40 -19.43 -4.15
C SER A 291 -11.14 -18.50 -5.12
N GLU A 292 -11.17 -17.19 -4.87
CA GLU A 292 -11.74 -16.21 -5.80
C GLU A 292 -11.08 -16.29 -7.18
N ARG A 293 -9.75 -16.40 -7.21
CA ARG A 293 -9.02 -16.61 -8.47
C ARG A 293 -9.34 -17.94 -9.13
N ALA A 294 -9.57 -19.00 -8.36
CA ALA A 294 -9.97 -20.29 -8.90
C ALA A 294 -11.36 -20.20 -9.56
N ASP A 295 -12.29 -19.46 -8.97
CA ASP A 295 -13.62 -19.17 -9.53
C ASP A 295 -13.52 -18.38 -10.83
N GLU A 296 -12.67 -17.35 -10.89
CA GLU A 296 -12.43 -16.57 -12.12
C GLU A 296 -11.89 -17.45 -13.27
N LEU A 297 -10.94 -18.32 -12.96
CA LEU A 297 -10.26 -19.14 -13.97
C LEU A 297 -11.09 -20.33 -14.44
N SER A 298 -11.82 -20.97 -13.53
CA SER A 298 -12.50 -22.25 -13.80
C SER A 298 -14.01 -22.10 -13.97
N LYS A 299 -14.57 -20.91 -13.74
CA LYS A 299 -15.99 -20.66 -13.46
C LYS A 299 -16.42 -21.29 -12.12
N THR A 300 -17.45 -20.75 -11.50
CA THR A 300 -18.05 -21.29 -10.27
C THR A 300 -18.38 -22.77 -10.47
N ASP A 301 -18.02 -23.61 -9.49
CA ASP A 301 -18.12 -25.09 -9.51
C ASP A 301 -17.17 -25.84 -10.47
N GLY A 302 -16.32 -25.13 -11.21
CA GLY A 302 -15.33 -25.71 -12.13
C GLY A 302 -14.04 -26.21 -11.47
N TRP A 303 -13.94 -26.12 -10.15
CA TRP A 303 -12.80 -26.59 -9.37
C TRP A 303 -13.25 -27.21 -8.05
N ARG A 304 -12.34 -27.91 -7.37
CA ARG A 304 -12.62 -28.50 -6.05
C ARG A 304 -11.45 -28.36 -5.08
N ALA A 305 -11.75 -28.33 -3.79
CA ALA A 305 -10.74 -28.49 -2.76
C ALA A 305 -10.22 -29.94 -2.71
N CYS A 306 -8.92 -30.10 -2.43
CA CYS A 306 -8.34 -31.40 -2.17
C CYS A 306 -8.87 -31.96 -0.85
N LYS A 307 -9.60 -33.08 -0.91
CA LYS A 307 -10.17 -33.76 0.27
C LYS A 307 -9.15 -34.09 1.37
N ASN A 308 -7.87 -34.26 1.02
CA ASN A 308 -6.82 -34.52 2.01
C ASN A 308 -6.29 -33.24 2.67
N CYS A 309 -6.41 -32.08 2.02
CA CYS A 309 -5.92 -30.80 2.55
C CYS A 309 -6.99 -30.04 3.33
N PHE A 310 -8.25 -30.28 3.01
CA PHE A 310 -9.42 -29.59 3.53
C PHE A 310 -10.45 -30.62 3.98
N LYS A 311 -10.05 -31.48 4.92
CA LYS A 311 -11.01 -32.33 5.61
C LYS A 311 -11.91 -31.42 6.45
N GLU A 312 -13.22 -31.57 6.27
CA GLU A 312 -14.21 -31.05 7.22
C GLU A 312 -14.01 -31.70 8.60
#